data_AF-A0A8J5XUY3-F1
#
_entry.id   AF-A0A8J5XUY3-F1
#
_cell.length_a   1.000
_cell.length_b   1.000
_cell.length_c   1.000
_cell.angle_alpha   90.00
_cell.angle_beta   90.00
_cell.angle_gamma   90.00
#
_symmetry.space_group_name_H-M   'P 1'
#
loop_
_entity.id
_entity.type
_entity.pdbx_description
1 polymer ?
#
loop_
_entity_poly.entity_id
_entity_poly.type
_entity_poly.pdbx_seq_one_letter_code
_entity_poly.pdbx_strand_id
1 'polypeptide(L)'
;MARPVAALLALVGAASALRAPHVGISRRDMSRAVAFGAAAQLLPAPSWGAGSSDLKTDRVVAMRKYAPRVFAGRDYWAGELPRQISASDWKAINAAISIGIDPKDKKGKRQQFGTILAMVGPLELWASSFSRSAQRSPETGEMLAAVDEFKAALELLELATASTVKDTGLFGFFGGKKEPTAAEREKNARQALARGSKALNNYFKVLNGFLVVMDEATIKPV
;
A
#
# COMPACT_ATOMS: atom_id res chain seq x y z
N MET A 1 37.16 -48.32 -40.45
CA MET A 1 36.61 -48.10 -41.81
C MET A 1 35.09 -48.17 -41.75
N ALA A 2 34.39 -47.63 -42.75
CA ALA A 2 32.96 -47.85 -43.11
C ALA A 2 31.83 -47.53 -42.10
N ARG A 3 30.85 -46.75 -42.57
CA ARG A 3 29.40 -46.82 -42.22
C ARG A 3 28.70 -47.62 -43.34
N PRO A 4 27.48 -48.18 -43.13
CA PRO A 4 26.19 -47.48 -43.37
C PRO A 4 25.16 -47.72 -42.21
N VAL A 5 23.95 -47.13 -42.05
CA VAL A 5 22.88 -46.56 -42.92
C VAL A 5 22.02 -47.67 -43.59
N ALA A 6 20.67 -47.73 -43.63
CA ALA A 6 19.49 -46.92 -43.22
C ALA A 6 18.23 -47.87 -43.14
N ALA A 7 17.00 -47.56 -42.70
CA ALA A 7 16.35 -46.49 -41.87
C ALA A 7 14.86 -46.92 -41.57
N LEU A 8 13.93 -45.93 -41.40
CA LEU A 8 12.47 -45.97 -41.06
C LEU A 8 12.16 -45.92 -39.53
N LEU A 9 11.38 -45.00 -38.92
CA LEU A 9 10.40 -43.95 -39.30
C LEU A 9 8.92 -44.39 -39.17
N ALA A 10 8.09 -43.50 -38.56
CA ALA A 10 6.68 -43.65 -38.11
C ALA A 10 6.48 -44.41 -36.77
N LEU A 11 5.53 -44.06 -35.88
CA LEU A 11 4.56 -42.94 -35.87
C LEU A 11 4.25 -42.41 -34.44
N VAL A 12 3.83 -41.16 -34.38
CA VAL A 12 3.22 -40.35 -33.28
C VAL A 12 2.55 -41.11 -32.12
N GLY A 13 2.83 -40.71 -30.87
CA GLY A 13 2.04 -41.15 -29.69
C GLY A 13 2.40 -40.48 -28.34
N ALA A 14 1.69 -39.40 -27.98
CA ALA A 14 1.48 -38.84 -26.63
C ALA A 14 2.60 -38.96 -25.55
N ALA A 15 3.47 -37.94 -25.44
CA ALA A 15 4.33 -37.69 -24.27
C ALA A 15 4.22 -36.22 -23.79
N SER A 16 3.00 -35.77 -23.49
CA SER A 16 2.73 -34.40 -23.02
C SER A 16 3.09 -34.24 -21.54
N ALA A 17 4.25 -33.62 -21.27
CA ALA A 17 4.71 -33.35 -19.90
C ALA A 17 3.76 -32.41 -19.12
N LEU A 18 3.60 -32.64 -17.82
CA LEU A 18 3.01 -31.66 -16.91
C LEU A 18 3.94 -30.45 -16.78
N ARG A 19 3.75 -29.46 -17.65
CA ARG A 19 4.33 -28.12 -17.52
C ARG A 19 3.26 -27.17 -17.02
N ALA A 20 3.46 -26.62 -15.82
CA ALA A 20 2.52 -25.70 -15.19
C ALA A 20 2.15 -24.53 -16.13
N PRO A 21 0.90 -24.05 -16.11
CA PRO A 21 0.43 -22.99 -17.00
C PRO A 21 1.20 -21.71 -16.74
N HIS A 22 2.09 -21.40 -17.66
CA HIS A 22 2.81 -20.14 -17.74
C HIS A 22 1.82 -19.13 -18.29
N VAL A 23 1.18 -18.38 -17.39
CA VAL A 23 0.19 -17.34 -17.71
C VAL A 23 0.90 -16.17 -18.38
N GLY A 24 1.22 -16.35 -19.66
CA GLY A 24 1.69 -15.28 -20.54
C GLY A 24 0.55 -14.29 -20.75
N ILE A 25 0.57 -13.19 -19.99
CA ILE A 25 -0.45 -12.14 -20.06
C ILE A 25 -0.55 -11.64 -21.51
N SER A 26 -1.68 -11.92 -22.16
CA SER A 26 -1.87 -11.51 -23.55
C SER A 26 -1.99 -10.00 -23.63
N ARG A 27 -1.41 -9.39 -24.67
CA ARG A 27 -1.65 -7.97 -24.95
C ARG A 27 -3.14 -7.66 -25.19
N ARG A 28 -3.95 -8.68 -25.55
CA ARG A 28 -5.41 -8.57 -25.66
C ARG A 28 -6.14 -8.56 -24.31
N ASP A 29 -5.56 -9.14 -23.26
CA ASP A 29 -6.12 -9.06 -21.90
C ASP A 29 -5.83 -7.68 -21.29
N MET A 30 -4.61 -7.14 -21.54
CA MET A 30 -4.29 -5.75 -21.20
C MET A 30 -5.24 -4.74 -21.86
N SER A 31 -5.72 -4.97 -23.09
CA SER A 31 -6.70 -4.07 -23.72
C SER A 31 -8.08 -4.05 -23.05
N ARG A 32 -8.41 -5.01 -22.17
CA ARG A 32 -9.60 -4.91 -21.28
C ARG A 32 -9.32 -4.13 -20.00
N ALA A 33 -8.08 -4.15 -19.49
CA ALA A 33 -7.67 -3.33 -18.34
C ALA A 33 -7.48 -1.84 -18.69
N VAL A 34 -7.17 -1.51 -19.96
CA VAL A 34 -6.93 -0.14 -20.44
C VAL A 34 -8.21 0.58 -20.92
N ALA A 35 -9.39 -0.04 -20.74
CA ALA A 35 -10.69 0.54 -21.10
C ALA A 35 -11.13 1.78 -20.28
N PHE A 36 -10.33 2.20 -19.28
CA PHE A 36 -10.55 3.42 -18.49
C PHE A 36 -9.85 4.69 -19.03
N GLY A 37 -9.10 4.59 -20.14
CA GLY A 37 -8.16 5.66 -20.56
C GLY A 37 -8.64 6.67 -21.61
N ALA A 38 -9.76 6.45 -22.31
CA ALA A 38 -10.02 7.11 -23.60
C ALA A 38 -11.44 7.69 -23.82
N ALA A 39 -12.16 8.05 -22.74
CA ALA A 39 -13.50 8.66 -22.82
C ALA A 39 -13.61 10.05 -22.15
N ALA A 40 -12.47 10.70 -21.88
CA ALA A 40 -12.38 11.88 -21.00
C ALA A 40 -12.68 13.24 -21.65
N GLN A 41 -13.31 13.30 -22.83
CA GLN A 41 -13.54 14.55 -23.58
C GLN A 41 -14.99 14.80 -24.04
N LEU A 42 -15.95 13.91 -23.72
CA LEU A 42 -17.39 14.10 -24.02
C LEU A 42 -18.29 13.82 -22.81
N LEU A 43 -17.79 14.03 -21.60
CA LEU A 43 -18.62 14.18 -20.40
C LEU A 43 -18.67 15.67 -20.03
N PRO A 44 -19.86 16.23 -19.72
CA PRO A 44 -19.94 17.61 -19.26
C PRO A 44 -19.12 17.76 -17.96
N ALA A 45 -18.34 18.83 -17.88
CA ALA A 45 -17.61 19.14 -16.65
C ALA A 45 -18.61 19.28 -15.49
N PRO A 46 -18.38 18.64 -14.33
CA PRO A 46 -19.32 18.68 -13.22
C PRO A 46 -19.50 20.14 -12.78
N SER A 47 -20.72 20.65 -12.95
CA SER A 47 -21.10 21.98 -12.46
C SER A 47 -21.00 21.98 -10.94
N TRP A 48 -20.31 22.98 -10.39
CA TRP A 48 -20.19 23.19 -8.94
C TRP A 48 -21.47 23.84 -8.39
N GLY A 49 -22.62 23.21 -8.67
CA GLY A 49 -23.90 23.58 -8.10
C GLY A 49 -24.03 23.02 -6.69
N ALA A 50 -24.46 23.85 -5.74
CA ALA A 50 -24.76 23.44 -4.38
C ALA A 50 -26.09 22.66 -4.32
N GLY A 51 -26.08 21.43 -4.84
CA GLY A 51 -27.13 20.43 -4.67
C GLY A 51 -26.58 19.24 -3.89
N SER A 52 -27.40 18.63 -3.03
CA SER A 52 -26.99 17.54 -2.14
C SER A 52 -26.33 16.39 -2.91
N SER A 53 -25.02 16.25 -2.80
CA SER A 53 -24.26 15.19 -3.45
C SER A 53 -24.73 13.82 -2.94
N ASP A 54 -24.89 12.87 -3.86
CA ASP A 54 -25.17 11.52 -3.42
C ASP A 54 -23.93 10.89 -2.78
N LEU A 55 -24.15 10.21 -1.66
CA LEU A 55 -23.13 9.57 -0.85
C LEU A 55 -22.38 8.51 -1.66
N LYS A 56 -23.04 7.87 -2.64
CA LYS A 56 -22.38 6.99 -3.60
C LYS A 56 -21.42 7.77 -4.51
N THR A 57 -21.86 8.87 -5.10
CA THR A 57 -21.03 9.73 -5.96
C THR A 57 -19.80 10.26 -5.23
N ASP A 58 -19.97 10.79 -4.01
CA ASP A 58 -18.87 11.32 -3.20
C ASP A 58 -17.86 10.22 -2.82
N ARG A 59 -18.33 9.03 -2.47
CA ARG A 59 -17.47 7.88 -2.13
C ARG A 59 -16.72 7.33 -3.34
N VAL A 60 -17.33 7.28 -4.53
CA VAL A 60 -16.66 6.94 -5.79
C VAL A 60 -15.60 7.98 -6.16
N VAL A 61 -15.87 9.27 -5.95
CA VAL A 61 -14.88 10.35 -6.13
C VAL A 61 -13.75 10.25 -5.11
N ALA A 62 -14.05 9.96 -3.84
CA ALA A 62 -13.05 9.74 -2.79
C ALA A 62 -12.16 8.53 -3.11
N MET A 63 -12.75 7.38 -3.49
CA MET A 63 -12.00 6.20 -3.90
C MET A 63 -11.04 6.53 -5.06
N ARG A 64 -11.52 7.17 -6.14
CA ARG A 64 -10.68 7.59 -7.28
C ARG A 64 -9.53 8.53 -6.87
N LYS A 65 -9.73 9.38 -5.85
CA LYS A 65 -8.78 10.40 -5.38
C LYS A 65 -7.76 9.90 -4.34
N TYR A 66 -8.12 8.92 -3.53
CA TYR A 66 -7.33 8.46 -2.38
C TYR A 66 -6.81 7.03 -2.55
N ALA A 67 -7.60 6.11 -3.10
CA ALA A 67 -7.25 4.69 -3.19
C ALA A 67 -5.92 4.39 -3.91
N PRO A 68 -5.51 5.09 -5.00
CA PRO A 68 -4.23 4.80 -5.65
C PRO A 68 -3.01 4.98 -4.75
N ARG A 69 -3.04 5.95 -3.81
CA ARG A 69 -1.97 6.15 -2.82
C ARG A 69 -2.07 5.14 -1.68
N VAL A 70 -3.30 4.85 -1.23
CA VAL A 70 -3.59 3.87 -0.18
C VAL A 70 -3.15 2.46 -0.59
N PHE A 71 -3.44 2.03 -1.82
CA PHE A 71 -2.98 0.73 -2.32
C PHE A 71 -1.47 0.69 -2.56
N ALA A 72 -0.84 1.76 -3.06
CA ALA A 72 0.61 1.81 -3.20
C ALA A 72 1.33 1.66 -1.85
N GLY A 73 0.86 2.35 -0.80
CA GLY A 73 1.39 2.20 0.56
C GLY A 73 1.09 0.83 1.19
N ARG A 74 -0.13 0.31 1.00
CA ARG A 74 -0.53 -1.04 1.45
C ARG A 74 0.32 -2.14 0.82
N ASP A 75 0.52 -2.10 -0.49
CA ASP A 75 1.21 -3.16 -1.23
C ASP A 75 2.71 -3.15 -0.94
N TYR A 76 3.27 -1.96 -0.68
CA TYR A 76 4.62 -1.81 -0.11
C TYR A 76 4.70 -2.40 1.31
N TRP A 77 3.72 -2.11 2.17
CA TRP A 77 3.66 -2.63 3.54
C TRP A 77 3.54 -4.16 3.60
N ALA A 78 2.72 -4.75 2.71
CA ALA A 78 2.50 -6.20 2.63
C ALA A 78 3.69 -6.95 2.00
N GLY A 79 4.23 -6.43 0.89
CA GLY A 79 5.16 -7.18 0.05
C GLY A 79 6.63 -6.81 0.21
N GLU A 80 6.94 -5.55 0.52
CA GLU A 80 8.29 -5.00 0.38
C GLU A 80 8.94 -4.64 1.72
N LEU A 81 8.18 -4.05 2.65
CA LEU A 81 8.63 -3.80 4.03
C LEU A 81 9.14 -5.09 4.73
N PRO A 82 8.50 -6.28 4.64
CA PRO A 82 9.01 -7.49 5.27
C PRO A 82 10.34 -7.98 4.68
N ARG A 83 10.58 -7.71 3.37
CA ARG A 83 11.85 -8.04 2.71
C ARG A 83 12.96 -7.13 3.21
N GLN A 84 12.70 -5.83 3.29
CA GLN A 84 13.69 -4.85 3.75
C GLN A 84 14.04 -5.04 5.23
N ILE A 85 13.07 -5.40 6.08
CA ILE A 85 13.33 -5.82 7.47
C ILE A 85 14.23 -7.06 7.49
N SER A 86 13.93 -8.07 6.67
CA SER A 86 14.74 -9.30 6.58
C SER A 86 16.14 -9.08 5.99
N ALA A 87 16.30 -8.05 5.16
CA ALA A 87 17.59 -7.61 4.60
C ALA A 87 18.32 -6.57 5.47
N SER A 88 17.70 -6.10 6.57
CA SER A 88 18.18 -4.97 7.37
C SER A 88 18.44 -3.67 6.58
N ASP A 89 17.67 -3.41 5.52
CA ASP A 89 17.78 -2.16 4.74
C ASP A 89 17.01 -1.02 5.43
N TRP A 90 17.58 -0.55 6.54
CA TRP A 90 17.07 0.59 7.30
C TRP A 90 17.02 1.87 6.47
N LYS A 91 17.80 1.97 5.38
CA LYS A 91 17.82 3.16 4.50
C LYS A 91 16.60 3.18 3.57
N ALA A 92 16.23 2.04 2.97
CA ALA A 92 15.01 1.92 2.18
C ALA A 92 13.75 2.12 3.04
N ILE A 93 13.71 1.51 4.24
CA ILE A 93 12.61 1.70 5.20
C ILE A 93 12.50 3.18 5.59
N ASN A 94 13.62 3.86 5.88
CA ASN A 94 13.60 5.29 6.20
C ASN A 94 13.11 6.15 5.04
N ALA A 95 13.51 5.83 3.80
CA ALA A 95 13.02 6.51 2.60
C ALA A 95 11.52 6.26 2.33
N ALA A 96 10.93 5.18 2.86
CA ALA A 96 9.51 4.87 2.73
C ALA A 96 8.62 5.63 3.73
N ILE A 97 9.15 5.94 4.92
CA ILE A 97 8.40 6.61 6.01
C ILE A 97 8.70 8.12 6.15
N SER A 98 9.72 8.65 5.48
CA SER A 98 10.13 10.06 5.62
C SER A 98 9.58 10.98 4.51
N ILE A 99 9.79 12.28 4.68
CA ILE A 99 9.57 13.31 3.65
C ILE A 99 10.92 13.65 3.02
N GLY A 100 11.06 13.36 1.72
CA GLY A 100 12.18 13.80 0.90
C GLY A 100 11.89 15.07 0.10
N ILE A 101 12.89 15.57 -0.61
CA ILE A 101 12.73 16.56 -1.69
C ILE A 101 12.51 15.80 -3.00
N ASP A 102 11.55 16.21 -3.82
CA ASP A 102 11.35 15.66 -5.18
C ASP A 102 12.65 15.86 -6.01
N PRO A 103 13.34 14.78 -6.45
CA PRO A 103 14.59 14.90 -7.18
C PRO A 103 14.44 15.56 -8.57
N LYS A 104 13.19 15.78 -9.03
CA LYS A 104 12.88 16.53 -10.24
C LYS A 104 12.71 18.03 -9.97
N ASP A 105 12.44 18.44 -8.72
CA ASP A 105 12.37 19.85 -8.33
C ASP A 105 13.74 20.39 -7.88
N LYS A 106 14.50 20.88 -8.87
CA LYS A 106 15.78 21.60 -8.66
C LYS A 106 15.68 22.85 -7.77
N LYS A 107 14.48 23.29 -7.38
CA LYS A 107 14.26 24.43 -6.47
C LYS A 107 13.85 24.00 -5.05
N GLY A 108 13.75 22.70 -4.77
CA GLY A 108 13.52 22.16 -3.42
C GLY A 108 12.18 22.52 -2.77
N LYS A 109 11.18 22.93 -3.56
CA LYS A 109 9.87 23.39 -3.07
C LYS A 109 8.84 22.28 -2.97
N ARG A 110 9.01 21.20 -3.74
CA ARG A 110 8.16 20.01 -3.72
C ARG A 110 8.71 18.96 -2.75
N GLN A 111 7.93 18.70 -1.71
CA GLN A 111 8.12 17.56 -0.83
C GLN A 111 7.63 16.29 -1.54
N GLN A 112 8.47 15.25 -1.53
CA GLN A 112 8.09 13.89 -1.92
C GLN A 112 7.92 13.05 -0.65
N PHE A 113 6.70 12.67 -0.34
CA PHE A 113 6.41 11.71 0.72
C PHE A 113 6.88 10.30 0.29
N GLY A 114 7.56 9.58 1.19
CA GLY A 114 7.88 8.17 1.01
C GLY A 114 6.60 7.31 0.86
N THR A 115 6.70 6.14 0.21
CA THR A 115 5.55 5.34 -0.21
C THR A 115 4.58 4.97 0.93
N ILE A 116 5.09 4.78 2.15
CA ILE A 116 4.28 4.47 3.34
C ILE A 116 3.65 5.76 3.90
N LEU A 117 4.44 6.83 4.08
CA LEU A 117 3.93 8.09 4.62
C LEU A 117 2.88 8.73 3.69
N ALA A 118 3.03 8.55 2.37
CA ALA A 118 2.15 9.07 1.34
C ALA A 118 0.69 8.57 1.42
N MET A 119 0.39 7.49 2.17
CA MET A 119 -0.98 7.02 2.36
C MET A 119 -1.69 7.52 3.63
N VAL A 120 -1.00 8.07 4.62
CA VAL A 120 -1.61 8.45 5.91
C VAL A 120 -2.73 9.47 5.73
N GLY A 121 -2.44 10.64 5.16
CA GLY A 121 -3.47 11.66 4.87
C GLY A 121 -4.58 11.16 3.95
N PRO A 122 -4.30 10.40 2.87
CA PRO A 122 -5.33 9.73 2.08
C PRO A 122 -6.25 8.77 2.87
N LEU A 123 -5.75 8.03 3.87
CA LEU A 123 -6.58 7.17 4.72
C LEU A 123 -7.54 8.03 5.58
N GLU A 124 -7.06 9.12 6.17
CA GLU A 124 -7.88 10.05 6.97
C GLU A 124 -8.98 10.72 6.14
N LEU A 125 -8.62 11.21 4.95
CA LEU A 125 -9.53 11.90 4.04
C LEU A 125 -10.56 10.95 3.43
N TRP A 126 -10.17 9.70 3.13
CA TRP A 126 -11.13 8.69 2.65
C TRP A 126 -12.06 8.24 3.79
N ALA A 127 -11.56 8.02 5.01
CA ALA A 127 -12.41 7.75 6.19
C ALA A 127 -13.41 8.89 6.44
N SER A 128 -12.96 10.14 6.34
CA SER A 128 -13.82 11.31 6.53
C SER A 128 -14.95 11.42 5.48
N SER A 129 -14.75 10.89 4.27
CA SER A 129 -15.79 10.91 3.21
C SER A 129 -16.99 10.00 3.48
N PHE A 130 -16.97 9.19 4.54
CA PHE A 130 -18.13 8.39 4.96
C PHE A 130 -19.14 9.20 5.79
N SER A 131 -18.72 10.32 6.38
CA SER A 131 -19.55 11.19 7.23
C SER A 131 -20.32 12.24 6.42
N ARG A 132 -21.65 12.09 6.31
CA ARG A 132 -22.54 13.00 5.56
C ARG A 132 -23.06 14.19 6.38
N SER A 133 -22.69 14.26 7.66
CA SER A 133 -23.23 15.17 8.68
C SER A 133 -22.14 15.73 9.58
N ALA A 134 -22.48 16.78 10.36
CA ALA A 134 -21.58 17.34 11.38
C ALA A 134 -21.21 16.33 12.48
N GLN A 135 -22.13 15.42 12.85
CA GLN A 135 -21.78 14.22 13.60
C GLN A 135 -20.96 13.26 12.73
N ARG A 136 -19.77 12.90 13.22
CA ARG A 136 -18.94 11.78 12.74
C ARG A 136 -19.72 10.47 12.88
N SER A 137 -19.79 9.66 11.82
CA SER A 137 -20.40 8.33 11.89
C SER A 137 -19.54 7.36 12.74
N PRO A 138 -20.13 6.33 13.39
CA PRO A 138 -19.37 5.36 14.20
C PRO A 138 -18.18 4.75 13.45
N GLU A 139 -18.37 4.48 12.17
CA GLU A 139 -17.44 3.76 11.31
C GLU A 139 -16.36 4.68 10.73
N THR A 140 -16.67 5.97 10.53
CA THR A 140 -15.62 7.02 10.38
C THR A 140 -14.76 7.07 11.65
N GLY A 141 -15.36 6.84 12.82
CA GLY A 141 -14.63 6.66 14.09
C GLY A 141 -13.71 5.43 14.07
N GLU A 142 -14.22 4.25 13.74
CA GLU A 142 -13.42 3.01 13.65
C GLU A 142 -12.29 3.11 12.62
N MET A 143 -12.56 3.68 11.44
CA MET A 143 -11.54 3.88 10.40
C MET A 143 -10.45 4.86 10.85
N LEU A 144 -10.80 5.95 11.55
CA LEU A 144 -9.79 6.88 12.06
C LEU A 144 -8.99 6.29 13.24
N ALA A 145 -9.62 5.53 14.14
CA ALA A 145 -8.91 4.79 15.19
C ALA A 145 -7.94 3.76 14.59
N ALA A 146 -8.30 3.11 13.48
CA ALA A 146 -7.40 2.25 12.71
C ALA A 146 -6.25 3.04 12.04
N VAL A 147 -6.45 4.30 11.64
CA VAL A 147 -5.35 5.16 11.16
C VAL A 147 -4.42 5.59 12.30
N ASP A 148 -4.94 5.87 13.49
CA ASP A 148 -4.11 6.25 14.64
C ASP A 148 -3.29 5.06 15.17
N GLU A 149 -3.86 3.84 15.19
CA GLU A 149 -3.11 2.59 15.39
C GLU A 149 -2.04 2.36 14.31
N PHE A 150 -2.27 2.81 13.08
CA PHE A 150 -1.27 2.76 12.01
C PHE A 150 -0.15 3.79 12.21
N LYS A 151 -0.45 5.03 12.63
CA LYS A 151 0.56 6.04 13.01
C LYS A 151 1.46 5.51 14.13
N ALA A 152 0.87 4.90 15.15
CA ALA A 152 1.61 4.27 16.25
C ALA A 152 2.36 2.97 15.86
N ALA A 153 2.25 2.53 14.60
CA ALA A 153 3.16 1.57 13.97
C ALA A 153 4.27 2.27 13.15
N LEU A 154 4.02 3.46 12.59
CA LEU A 154 5.07 4.28 11.96
C LEU A 154 6.10 4.77 12.98
N GLU A 155 5.67 5.19 14.18
CA GLU A 155 6.57 5.55 15.29
C GLU A 155 7.57 4.41 15.62
N LEU A 156 7.12 3.15 15.53
CA LEU A 156 7.96 1.98 15.73
C LEU A 156 8.92 1.72 14.55
N LEU A 157 8.56 2.09 13.30
CA LEU A 157 9.51 2.10 12.18
C LEU A 157 10.54 3.23 12.31
N GLU A 158 10.12 4.42 12.73
CA GLU A 158 11.03 5.55 12.98
C GLU A 158 12.06 5.20 14.06
N LEU A 159 11.64 4.53 15.14
CA LEU A 159 12.54 3.99 16.18
C LEU A 159 13.44 2.84 15.69
N ALA A 160 13.14 2.20 14.55
CA ALA A 160 13.99 1.20 13.92
C ALA A 160 14.99 1.80 12.92
N THR A 161 14.63 2.90 12.24
CA THR A 161 15.50 3.57 11.28
C THR A 161 16.40 4.63 11.93
N ALA A 162 15.99 5.22 13.05
CA ALA A 162 16.69 6.30 13.74
C ALA A 162 18.20 6.03 13.93
N SER A 163 19.01 7.08 13.76
CA SER A 163 20.43 7.06 14.09
C SER A 163 20.64 6.96 15.61
N THR A 164 19.80 7.66 16.39
CA THR A 164 19.88 7.67 17.86
C THR A 164 18.49 7.59 18.50
N VAL A 165 18.39 6.79 19.56
CA VAL A 165 17.23 6.70 20.45
C VAL A 165 17.62 7.22 21.84
N LYS A 166 16.66 7.79 22.57
CA LYS A 166 16.87 8.24 23.96
C LYS A 166 17.12 7.03 24.86
N ASP A 167 18.19 7.05 25.64
CA ASP A 167 18.42 5.98 26.60
C ASP A 167 17.38 6.04 27.74
N THR A 168 16.91 4.87 28.12
CA THR A 168 15.86 4.61 29.11
C THR A 168 16.29 3.55 30.13
N GLY A 169 17.58 3.19 30.15
CA GLY A 169 18.17 2.30 31.16
C GLY A 169 18.08 2.85 32.60
N LEU A 170 18.41 1.98 33.56
CA LEU A 170 18.21 2.18 35.00
C LEU A 170 18.97 3.39 35.59
N PHE A 171 19.91 3.99 34.85
CA PHE A 171 20.65 5.21 35.20
C PHE A 171 20.10 6.49 34.51
N GLY A 172 18.82 6.50 34.14
CA GLY A 172 18.16 7.53 33.31
C GLY A 172 18.15 8.99 33.81
N PHE A 173 18.85 9.32 34.89
CA PHE A 173 19.16 10.71 35.28
C PHE A 173 20.14 11.40 34.32
N PHE A 174 21.07 10.64 33.71
CA PHE A 174 21.96 11.14 32.65
C PHE A 174 21.44 10.70 31.28
N GLY A 175 20.34 11.31 30.83
CA GLY A 175 19.59 10.92 29.62
C GLY A 175 20.36 11.10 28.30
N GLY A 176 21.27 10.17 28.01
CA GLY A 176 22.06 10.12 26.79
C GLY A 176 21.26 9.72 25.54
N LYS A 177 21.86 9.97 24.38
CA LYS A 177 21.45 9.39 23.10
C LYS A 177 22.31 8.16 22.84
N LYS A 178 21.69 7.00 22.66
CA LYS A 178 22.38 5.77 22.21
C LYS A 178 21.97 5.41 20.79
N GLU A 179 22.83 4.76 20.03
CA GLU A 179 22.39 4.15 18.76
C GLU A 179 21.56 2.89 19.05
N PRO A 180 20.43 2.65 18.36
CA PRO A 180 19.65 1.43 18.55
C PRO A 180 20.39 0.23 17.94
N THR A 181 20.57 -0.82 18.75
CA THR A 181 21.24 -2.06 18.34
C THR A 181 20.46 -2.78 17.24
N ALA A 182 21.13 -3.63 16.46
CA ALA A 182 20.47 -4.38 15.37
C ALA A 182 19.22 -5.16 15.85
N ALA A 183 19.30 -5.78 17.03
CA ALA A 183 18.17 -6.49 17.65
C ALA A 183 17.02 -5.56 18.07
N GLU A 184 17.32 -4.34 18.55
CA GLU A 184 16.29 -3.34 18.85
C GLU A 184 15.61 -2.83 17.55
N ARG A 185 16.39 -2.57 16.50
CA ARG A 185 15.86 -2.17 15.18
C ARG A 185 14.93 -3.24 14.60
N GLU A 186 15.39 -4.49 14.57
CA GLU A 186 14.59 -5.61 14.04
C GLU A 186 13.33 -5.86 14.88
N LYS A 187 13.44 -5.84 16.21
CA LYS A 187 12.29 -5.96 17.12
C LYS A 187 11.26 -4.87 16.85
N ASN A 188 11.69 -3.60 16.82
CA ASN A 188 10.79 -2.47 16.60
C ASN A 188 10.12 -2.55 15.22
N ALA A 189 10.87 -2.89 14.17
CA ALA A 189 10.32 -3.01 12.82
C ALA A 189 9.37 -4.22 12.65
N ARG A 190 9.63 -5.36 13.30
CA ARG A 190 8.70 -6.51 13.31
C ARG A 190 7.43 -6.20 14.12
N GLN A 191 7.54 -5.49 15.24
CA GLN A 191 6.38 -5.02 16.01
C GLN A 191 5.56 -4.01 15.22
N ALA A 192 6.21 -3.07 14.52
CA ALA A 192 5.58 -2.13 13.60
C ALA A 192 4.80 -2.88 12.52
N LEU A 193 5.46 -3.77 11.76
CA LEU A 193 4.84 -4.56 10.68
C LEU A 193 3.56 -5.26 11.17
N ALA A 194 3.62 -5.95 12.31
CA ALA A 194 2.47 -6.63 12.89
C ALA A 194 1.33 -5.66 13.29
N ARG A 195 1.65 -4.54 13.97
CA ARG A 195 0.65 -3.54 14.40
C ARG A 195 0.00 -2.86 13.19
N GLY A 196 0.80 -2.40 12.24
CA GLY A 196 0.30 -1.69 11.06
C GLY A 196 -0.48 -2.59 10.11
N SER A 197 -0.11 -3.87 9.95
CA SER A 197 -0.93 -4.81 9.18
C SER A 197 -2.29 -5.07 9.84
N LYS A 198 -2.34 -5.23 11.18
CA LYS A 198 -3.60 -5.31 11.94
C LYS A 198 -4.43 -4.04 11.78
N ALA A 199 -3.80 -2.87 11.84
CA ALA A 199 -4.45 -1.57 11.70
C ALA A 199 -5.08 -1.39 10.30
N LEU A 200 -4.30 -1.63 9.24
CA LEU A 200 -4.79 -1.63 7.86
C LEU A 200 -5.90 -2.67 7.64
N ASN A 201 -5.81 -3.85 8.24
CA ASN A 201 -6.86 -4.87 8.12
C ASN A 201 -8.16 -4.48 8.81
N ASN A 202 -8.11 -3.80 9.95
CA ASN A 202 -9.29 -3.20 10.57
C ASN A 202 -9.89 -2.12 9.64
N TYR A 203 -9.07 -1.21 9.11
CA TYR A 203 -9.51 -0.17 8.19
C TYR A 203 -10.20 -0.75 6.94
N PHE A 204 -9.57 -1.71 6.26
CA PHE A 204 -10.14 -2.35 5.07
C PHE A 204 -11.35 -3.24 5.38
N LYS A 205 -11.44 -3.84 6.58
CA LYS A 205 -12.65 -4.57 7.01
C LYS A 205 -13.86 -3.63 7.10
N VAL A 206 -13.71 -2.48 7.75
CA VAL A 206 -14.79 -1.48 7.87
C VAL A 206 -15.17 -0.93 6.49
N LEU A 207 -14.17 -0.54 5.69
CA LEU A 207 -14.37 -0.05 4.33
C LEU A 207 -15.09 -1.08 3.43
N ASN A 208 -14.71 -2.36 3.50
CA ASN A 208 -15.38 -3.44 2.77
C ASN A 208 -16.84 -3.62 3.20
N GLY A 209 -17.16 -3.45 4.49
CA GLY A 209 -18.54 -3.45 4.98
C GLY A 209 -19.40 -2.43 4.24
N PHE A 210 -18.87 -1.22 4.00
CA PHE A 210 -19.56 -0.20 3.20
C PHE A 210 -19.62 -0.53 1.71
N LEU A 211 -18.53 -1.01 1.11
CA LEU A 211 -18.51 -1.31 -0.33
C LEU A 211 -19.50 -2.43 -0.67
N VAL A 212 -19.60 -3.48 0.16
CA VAL A 212 -20.61 -4.55 -0.01
C VAL A 212 -22.04 -4.01 0.15
N VAL A 213 -22.31 -3.13 1.12
CA VAL A 213 -23.62 -2.47 1.28
C VAL A 213 -23.96 -1.53 0.10
N MET A 214 -22.96 -1.10 -0.66
CA MET A 214 -23.13 -0.18 -1.80
C MET A 214 -23.20 -0.87 -3.17
N ASP A 215 -22.93 -2.18 -3.24
CA ASP A 215 -22.68 -2.98 -4.46
C ASP A 215 -21.41 -2.55 -5.22
N GLU A 216 -20.34 -2.26 -4.46
CA GLU A 216 -18.99 -1.95 -4.96
C GLU A 216 -17.98 -3.08 -4.65
N ALA A 217 -16.86 -3.09 -5.39
CA ALA A 217 -15.89 -4.17 -5.38
C ALA A 217 -15.13 -4.31 -4.04
N THR A 218 -14.95 -5.55 -3.58
CA THR A 218 -14.23 -5.86 -2.33
C THR A 218 -12.72 -5.67 -2.43
N ILE A 219 -12.14 -4.98 -1.46
CA ILE A 219 -10.70 -4.74 -1.32
C ILE A 219 -10.05 -5.88 -0.52
N LYS A 220 -8.91 -6.40 -0.99
CA LYS A 220 -8.17 -7.43 -0.23
C LYS A 220 -7.47 -6.84 1.02
N PRO A 221 -7.50 -7.56 2.16
CA PRO A 221 -6.65 -7.26 3.33
C PRO A 221 -5.16 -7.50 3.05
N VAL A 222 -4.35 -7.08 4.02
CA VAL A 222 -2.88 -7.13 4.16
C VAL A 222 -2.43 -8.44 4.80
#